data_AF-H5SET8-F1
#
_entry.id   AF-H5SET8-F1
#
_cell.length_a   1.000
_cell.length_b   1.000
_cell.length_c   1.000
_cell.angle_alpha   90.00
_cell.angle_beta   90.00
_cell.angle_gamma   90.00
#
_symmetry.space_group_name_H-M   'P 1'
#
loop_
_entity.id
_entity.type
_entity.pdbx_description
1 polymer ?
#
loop_
_entity_poly.entity_id
_entity_poly.type
_entity_poly.pdbx_seq_one_letter_code
_entity_poly.pdbx_strand_id
1 'polypeptide(L)'
;MKTSFMRLLEDKEEITDRLVKIEMRLGRLETSLQELLEIVSERAHTKQTWVRDLHRDDLEVLSPIPITIEEFDDEVVATWPEVEVYASAETESEAIAKLKQEIVQLFEELRETPDKELGKLPRSWKRILLGTIRIKNG
;
A
#
# COMPACT_ATOMS: atom_id res chain seq x y z
N MET A 1 45.77 44.48 30.75
CA MET A 1 45.09 44.59 29.43
C MET A 1 45.32 43.35 28.54
N LYS A 2 46.54 42.80 28.43
CA LYS A 2 46.80 41.54 27.66
C LYS A 2 45.98 40.32 28.11
N THR A 3 45.78 40.14 29.42
CA THR A 3 45.06 38.97 29.97
C THR A 3 43.58 38.91 29.58
N SER A 4 42.93 40.06 29.37
CA SER A 4 41.53 40.12 28.98
C SER A 4 41.32 39.84 27.48
N PHE A 5 42.32 40.15 26.66
CA PHE A 5 42.28 39.92 25.21
C PHE A 5 42.54 38.44 24.87
N MET A 6 43.46 37.78 25.59
CA MET A 6 43.73 36.34 25.40
C MET A 6 42.51 35.49 25.76
N ARG A 7 41.79 35.83 26.84
CA ARG A 7 40.56 35.14 27.24
C ARG A 7 39.44 35.24 26.19
N LEU A 8 39.28 36.42 25.57
CA LEU A 8 38.31 36.62 24.48
C LEU A 8 38.66 35.83 23.21
N LEU A 9 39.95 35.59 22.95
CA LEU A 9 40.39 34.76 21.83
C LEU A 9 40.16 33.28 22.10
N GLU A 10 40.47 32.81 23.31
CA GLU A 10 40.21 31.44 23.77
C GLU A 10 38.71 31.12 23.73
N ASP A 11 37.85 32.02 24.24
CA ASP A 11 36.40 31.86 24.21
C ASP A 11 35.87 31.80 22.75
N LYS A 12 36.46 32.57 21.84
CA LYS A 12 36.07 32.56 20.42
C LYS A 12 36.47 31.26 19.71
N GLU A 13 37.64 30.72 20.02
CA GLU A 13 38.11 29.45 19.47
C GLU A 13 37.21 28.30 19.95
N GLU A 14 36.87 28.26 21.24
CA GLU A 14 35.95 27.27 21.81
C GLU A 14 34.55 27.34 21.17
N ILE A 15 34.02 28.56 20.95
CA ILE A 15 32.74 28.75 20.27
C ILE A 15 32.81 28.25 18.82
N THR A 16 33.92 28.50 18.12
CA THR A 16 34.12 28.08 16.74
C THR A 16 34.16 26.55 16.65
N ASP A 17 34.90 25.88 17.53
CA ASP A 17 34.96 24.42 17.59
C ASP A 17 33.58 23.80 17.88
N ARG A 18 32.81 24.42 18.77
CA ARG A 18 31.44 23.99 19.06
C ARG A 18 30.52 24.15 17.86
N LEU A 19 30.65 25.24 17.10
CA LEU A 19 29.87 25.46 15.87
C LEU A 19 30.19 24.42 14.81
N VAL A 20 31.48 24.15 14.55
CA VAL A 20 31.91 23.10 13.61
C VAL A 20 31.35 21.74 14.03
N LYS A 21 31.41 21.41 15.32
CA LYS A 21 30.85 20.14 15.84
C LYS A 21 29.33 20.06 15.67
N ILE A 22 28.61 21.18 15.79
CA ILE A 22 27.16 21.24 15.56
C ILE A 22 26.85 21.08 14.07
N GLU A 23 27.56 21.77 13.19
CA GLU A 23 27.39 21.64 11.73
C GLU A 23 27.64 20.19 11.28
N MET A 24 28.70 19.56 11.77
CA MET A 24 28.96 18.14 11.50
C MET A 24 27.85 17.22 12.02
N ARG A 25 27.22 17.55 13.14
CA ARG A 25 26.09 16.76 13.68
C ARG A 25 24.82 16.98 12.86
N LEU A 26 24.56 18.21 12.42
CA LEU A 26 23.43 18.55 11.55
C LEU A 26 23.57 17.85 10.20
N GLY A 27 24.73 17.93 9.56
CA GLY A 27 24.96 17.25 8.28
C GLY A 27 24.76 15.73 8.38
N ARG A 28 25.25 15.09 9.46
CA ARG A 28 24.98 13.66 9.70
C ARG A 28 23.50 13.37 9.90
N LEU A 29 22.79 14.24 10.62
CA LEU A 29 21.36 14.08 10.86
C LEU A 29 20.55 14.21 9.55
N GLU A 30 20.92 15.17 8.70
CA GLU A 30 20.31 15.36 7.37
C GLU A 30 20.49 14.12 6.49
N THR A 31 21.70 13.56 6.43
CA THR A 31 21.97 12.32 5.68
C THR A 31 21.14 11.15 6.21
N SER A 32 21.12 10.93 7.53
CA SER A 32 20.32 9.85 8.12
C SER A 32 18.82 10.06 7.93
N LEU A 33 18.34 11.31 7.95
CA LEU A 33 16.93 11.61 7.68
C LEU A 33 16.58 11.24 6.23
N GLN A 34 17.46 11.56 5.28
CA GLN A 34 17.26 11.26 3.87
C GLN A 34 17.24 9.75 3.60
N GLU A 35 18.18 9.00 4.17
CA GLU A 35 18.19 7.53 4.11
C GLU A 35 16.92 6.93 4.72
N LEU A 36 16.46 7.46 5.86
CA LEU A 36 15.23 6.99 6.50
C LEU A 36 13.99 7.32 5.67
N LEU A 37 13.94 8.49 5.04
CA LEU A 37 12.84 8.87 4.17
C LEU A 37 12.75 7.93 2.98
N GLU A 38 13.89 7.59 2.35
CA GLU A 38 13.95 6.63 1.23
C GLU A 38 13.45 5.24 1.66
N ILE A 39 13.88 4.76 2.83
CA ILE A 39 13.42 3.48 3.39
C ILE A 39 11.93 3.47 3.71
N VAL A 40 11.37 4.61 4.13
CA VAL A 40 9.97 4.74 4.50
C VAL A 40 9.09 4.87 3.25
N SER A 41 9.51 5.63 2.23
CA SER A 41 8.78 5.77 0.96
C SER A 41 8.69 4.45 0.19
N GLU A 42 9.67 3.56 0.33
CA GLU A 42 9.63 2.25 -0.30
C GLU A 42 8.64 1.27 0.34
N ARG A 43 8.07 1.59 1.51
CA ARG A 43 7.14 0.70 2.22
C ARG A 43 5.70 1.08 1.89
N ALA A 44 4.99 0.13 1.29
CA ALA A 44 3.55 0.27 1.12
C ALA A 44 2.85 0.47 2.48
N HIS A 45 1.97 1.45 2.55
CA HIS A 45 1.00 1.54 3.63
C HIS A 45 -0.08 0.49 3.39
N THR A 46 -0.03 -0.60 4.15
CA THR A 46 -1.00 -1.70 4.03
C THR A 46 -2.18 -1.51 4.98
N LYS A 47 -3.40 -1.65 4.45
CA LYS A 47 -4.63 -1.73 5.26
C LYS A 47 -5.57 -2.82 4.73
N GLN A 48 -6.45 -3.29 5.61
CA GLN A 48 -7.50 -4.25 5.27
C GLN A 48 -8.87 -3.57 5.28
N THR A 49 -9.70 -3.89 4.29
CA THR A 49 -11.07 -3.38 4.20
C THR A 49 -11.97 -4.43 3.54
N TRP A 50 -13.23 -4.06 3.30
CA TRP A 50 -14.27 -4.97 2.83
C TRP A 50 -15.04 -4.39 1.65
N VAL A 51 -15.12 -5.14 0.56
CA VAL A 51 -16.01 -4.86 -0.57
C VAL A 51 -17.38 -5.49 -0.28
N ARG A 52 -18.44 -4.66 -0.29
CA ARG A 52 -19.81 -5.10 0.02
C ARG A 52 -20.71 -5.23 -1.21
N ASP A 53 -20.24 -4.77 -2.36
CA ASP A 53 -20.98 -4.74 -3.61
C ASP A 53 -19.99 -4.73 -4.79
N LEU A 54 -20.45 -5.14 -5.98
CA LEU A 54 -19.63 -5.16 -7.20
C LEU A 54 -20.06 -4.10 -8.23
N HIS A 55 -20.84 -3.08 -7.83
CA HIS A 55 -21.46 -2.09 -8.73
C HIS A 55 -22.17 -2.72 -9.96
N ARG A 56 -22.76 -3.90 -9.77
CA ARG A 56 -23.54 -4.65 -10.77
C ARG A 56 -24.90 -4.98 -10.16
N ASP A 57 -25.97 -4.54 -10.81
CA ASP A 57 -27.32 -4.66 -10.26
C ASP A 57 -27.83 -6.10 -10.22
N ASP A 58 -27.40 -6.92 -11.18
CA ASP A 58 -27.74 -8.34 -11.32
C ASP A 58 -26.90 -9.26 -10.43
N LEU A 59 -25.89 -8.73 -9.75
CA LEU A 59 -25.04 -9.47 -8.81
C LEU A 59 -25.30 -9.04 -7.37
N GLU A 60 -25.18 -9.99 -6.46
CA GLU A 60 -25.32 -9.82 -5.02
C GLU A 60 -24.09 -10.42 -4.33
N VAL A 61 -23.44 -9.63 -3.48
CA VAL A 61 -22.35 -10.10 -2.62
C VAL A 61 -22.99 -10.64 -1.33
N LEU A 62 -22.92 -11.96 -1.14
CA LEU A 62 -23.56 -12.67 -0.02
C LEU A 62 -22.86 -12.40 1.31
N SER A 63 -21.54 -12.19 1.27
CA SER A 63 -20.71 -11.84 2.41
C SER A 63 -19.66 -10.83 1.99
N PRO A 64 -19.33 -9.82 2.83
CA PRO A 64 -18.31 -8.84 2.49
C PRO A 64 -17.00 -9.53 2.09
N ILE A 65 -16.44 -9.11 0.96
CA ILE A 65 -15.19 -9.64 0.40
C ILE A 65 -14.01 -8.96 1.11
N PRO A 66 -13.15 -9.70 1.82
CA PRO A 66 -11.96 -9.13 2.45
C PRO A 66 -10.94 -8.76 1.38
N ILE A 67 -10.49 -7.51 1.40
CA ILE A 67 -9.45 -7.03 0.49
C ILE A 67 -8.30 -6.38 1.28
N THR A 68 -7.12 -6.45 0.69
CA THR A 68 -5.93 -5.71 1.13
C THR A 68 -5.74 -4.53 0.20
N ILE A 69 -5.45 -3.37 0.76
CA ILE A 69 -5.00 -2.17 0.03
C ILE A 69 -3.55 -1.93 0.40
N GLU A 70 -2.70 -1.78 -0.62
CA GLU A 70 -1.28 -1.43 -0.49
C GLU A 70 -1.08 -0.10 -1.22
N GLU A 71 -0.78 0.96 -0.47
CA GLU A 71 -0.54 2.31 -1.00
C GLU A 71 0.97 2.58 -1.07
N PHE A 72 1.46 2.79 -2.28
CA PHE A 72 2.79 3.30 -2.60
C PHE A 72 2.68 4.81 -2.92
N ASP A 73 3.82 5.48 -3.13
CA ASP A 73 3.85 6.93 -3.38
C ASP A 73 3.11 7.35 -4.67
N ASP A 74 3.06 6.48 -5.68
CA ASP A 74 2.49 6.74 -7.01
C ASP A 74 1.39 5.75 -7.43
N GLU A 75 1.16 4.70 -6.66
CA GLU A 75 0.21 3.63 -7.02
C GLU A 75 -0.48 3.05 -5.78
N VAL A 76 -1.75 2.69 -5.95
CA VAL A 76 -2.52 1.93 -4.97
C VAL A 76 -2.91 0.59 -5.58
N VAL A 77 -2.58 -0.50 -4.88
CA VAL A 77 -2.93 -1.87 -5.26
C VAL A 77 -4.02 -2.39 -4.34
N ALA A 78 -5.13 -2.86 -4.92
CA ALA A 78 -6.22 -3.51 -4.20
C ALA A 78 -6.27 -4.98 -4.57
N THR A 79 -6.27 -5.87 -3.58
CA THR A 79 -6.15 -7.32 -3.77
C THR A 79 -7.21 -8.08 -2.98
N TRP A 80 -7.86 -9.08 -3.59
CA TRP A 80 -8.58 -10.14 -2.88
C TRP A 80 -7.72 -11.41 -2.86
N PRO A 81 -7.00 -11.71 -1.76
CA PRO A 81 -5.97 -12.75 -1.76
C PRO A 81 -6.51 -14.17 -1.99
N GLU A 82 -7.74 -14.47 -1.59
CA GLU A 82 -8.27 -15.84 -1.65
C GLU A 82 -8.48 -16.35 -3.09
N VAL A 83 -8.62 -15.43 -4.04
CA VAL A 83 -8.85 -15.74 -5.46
C VAL A 83 -7.77 -15.14 -6.37
N GLU A 84 -6.70 -14.60 -5.78
CA GLU A 84 -5.56 -13.99 -6.48
C GLU A 84 -5.95 -12.91 -7.49
N VAL A 85 -7.07 -12.20 -7.24
CA VAL A 85 -7.49 -11.06 -8.05
C VAL A 85 -6.94 -9.78 -7.44
N TYR A 86 -6.36 -8.93 -8.28
CA TYR A 86 -5.84 -7.63 -7.88
C TYR A 86 -6.08 -6.60 -8.98
N ALA A 87 -6.05 -5.33 -8.62
CA ALA A 87 -6.05 -4.22 -9.54
C ALA A 87 -5.28 -3.04 -8.96
N SER A 88 -4.73 -2.20 -9.82
CA SER A 88 -3.99 -1.00 -9.40
C SER A 88 -4.46 0.29 -10.08
N ALA A 89 -4.30 1.41 -9.39
CA ALA A 89 -4.64 2.74 -9.88
C ALA A 89 -3.92 3.84 -9.08
N GLU A 90 -4.05 5.10 -9.49
CA GLU A 90 -3.47 6.25 -8.78
C GLU A 90 -4.18 6.53 -7.44
N THR A 91 -5.42 6.07 -7.28
CA THR A 91 -6.19 6.27 -6.05
C THR A 91 -6.82 4.98 -5.55
N GLU A 92 -7.02 4.88 -4.23
CA GLU A 92 -7.71 3.75 -3.60
C GLU A 92 -9.10 3.50 -4.20
N SER A 93 -9.88 4.57 -4.46
CA SER A 93 -11.24 4.43 -5.00
C SER A 93 -11.24 3.82 -6.40
N GLU A 94 -10.28 4.21 -7.24
CA GLU A 94 -10.11 3.66 -8.58
C GLU A 94 -9.58 2.22 -8.53
N ALA A 95 -8.62 1.92 -7.65
CA ALA A 95 -8.09 0.57 -7.48
C ALA A 95 -9.18 -0.40 -7.02
N ILE A 96 -10.02 0.01 -6.06
CA ILE A 96 -11.19 -0.77 -5.62
C ILE A 96 -12.21 -0.92 -6.76
N ALA A 97 -12.49 0.13 -7.54
CA ALA A 97 -13.43 0.05 -8.65
C ALA A 97 -12.96 -0.92 -9.73
N LYS A 98 -11.67 -0.90 -10.08
CA LYS A 98 -11.07 -1.86 -11.01
C LYS A 98 -11.06 -3.27 -10.43
N LEU A 99 -10.72 -3.43 -9.14
CA LEU A 99 -10.78 -4.73 -8.46
C LEU A 99 -12.18 -5.34 -8.54
N LYS A 100 -13.24 -4.55 -8.34
CA LYS A 100 -14.63 -5.01 -8.52
C LYS A 100 -14.88 -5.54 -9.94
N GLN A 101 -14.35 -4.88 -10.97
CA GLN A 101 -14.48 -5.32 -12.36
C GLN A 101 -13.75 -6.65 -12.61
N GLU A 102 -12.51 -6.77 -12.13
CA GLU A 102 -11.72 -8.01 -12.25
C GLU A 102 -12.40 -9.19 -11.54
N ILE A 103 -12.99 -8.95 -10.37
CA ILE A 103 -13.78 -9.97 -9.64
C ILE A 103 -14.98 -10.42 -10.47
N VAL A 104 -15.71 -9.48 -11.08
CA VAL A 104 -16.86 -9.81 -11.94
C VAL A 104 -16.42 -10.61 -13.16
N GLN A 105 -15.35 -10.19 -13.81
CA GLN A 105 -14.81 -10.88 -14.98
C GLN A 105 -14.40 -12.32 -14.64
N LEU A 106 -13.63 -12.51 -13.57
CA LEU A 106 -13.22 -13.85 -13.13
C LEU A 106 -14.43 -14.71 -12.72
N PHE A 107 -15.41 -14.12 -12.04
CA PHE A 107 -16.65 -14.81 -11.67
C PHE A 107 -17.41 -15.31 -12.90
N GLU A 108 -17.63 -14.46 -13.89
CA GLU A 108 -18.34 -14.81 -15.12
C GLU A 108 -17.60 -15.92 -15.88
N GLU A 109 -16.27 -15.79 -16.05
CA GLU A 109 -15.42 -16.79 -16.72
C GLU A 109 -15.47 -18.15 -16.02
N LEU A 110 -15.21 -18.19 -14.70
CA LEU A 110 -15.14 -19.44 -13.96
C LEU A 110 -16.50 -20.09 -13.77
N ARG A 111 -17.58 -19.30 -13.63
CA ARG A 111 -18.94 -19.83 -13.52
C ARG A 111 -19.32 -20.63 -14.76
N GLU A 112 -18.98 -20.12 -15.94
CA GLU A 112 -19.35 -20.71 -17.24
C GLU A 112 -18.43 -21.86 -17.63
N THR A 113 -17.21 -21.90 -17.08
CA THR A 113 -16.26 -22.99 -17.36
C THR A 113 -16.58 -24.25 -16.56
N PRO A 114 -16.82 -25.41 -17.19
CA PRO A 114 -17.06 -26.67 -16.50
C PRO A 114 -15.87 -27.11 -15.63
N ASP A 115 -16.13 -27.67 -14.45
CA ASP A 115 -15.07 -28.03 -13.51
C ASP A 115 -14.03 -29.00 -14.13
N LYS A 116 -14.47 -29.90 -15.01
CA LYS A 116 -13.59 -30.84 -15.73
C LYS A 116 -12.49 -30.15 -16.56
N GLU A 117 -12.70 -28.90 -16.97
CA GLU A 117 -11.77 -28.08 -17.76
C GLU A 117 -10.88 -27.20 -16.87
N LEU A 118 -11.21 -27.06 -15.58
CA LEU A 118 -10.46 -26.26 -14.62
C LEU A 118 -9.40 -27.06 -13.88
N GLY A 119 -8.22 -26.45 -13.71
CA GLY A 119 -7.18 -26.93 -12.81
C GLY A 119 -7.55 -26.78 -11.33
N LYS A 120 -6.69 -27.28 -10.43
CA LYS A 120 -6.95 -27.29 -8.98
C LYS A 120 -7.18 -25.89 -8.40
N LEU A 121 -6.36 -24.91 -8.78
CA LEU A 121 -6.46 -23.53 -8.28
C LEU A 121 -7.74 -22.83 -8.80
N PRO A 122 -8.00 -22.77 -10.13
CA PRO A 122 -9.25 -22.21 -10.66
C PRO A 122 -10.52 -22.85 -10.09
N ARG A 123 -10.53 -24.16 -9.82
CA ARG A 123 -11.67 -24.81 -9.12
C ARG A 123 -11.86 -24.29 -7.69
N SER A 124 -10.77 -24.06 -6.97
CA SER A 124 -10.84 -23.48 -5.64
C SER A 124 -11.39 -22.05 -5.68
N TRP A 125 -10.89 -21.23 -6.60
CA TRP A 125 -11.38 -19.86 -6.80
C TRP A 125 -12.85 -19.84 -7.19
N LYS A 126 -13.26 -20.68 -8.14
CA LYS A 126 -14.66 -20.83 -8.53
C LYS A 126 -15.56 -21.14 -7.34
N ARG A 127 -15.14 -22.07 -6.47
CA ARG A 127 -15.89 -22.42 -5.25
C ARG A 127 -16.01 -21.23 -4.30
N ILE A 128 -14.94 -20.47 -4.10
CA ILE A 128 -14.95 -19.26 -3.25
C ILE A 128 -15.87 -18.20 -3.83
N LEU A 129 -15.74 -17.92 -5.14
CA LEU A 129 -16.56 -16.94 -5.86
C LEU A 129 -18.05 -17.31 -5.83
N LEU A 130 -18.42 -18.57 -6.12
CA LEU A 130 -19.80 -19.03 -6.05
C LEU A 130 -20.37 -19.05 -4.62
N GLY A 131 -19.49 -19.18 -3.60
CA GLY A 131 -19.87 -19.05 -2.20
C GLY A 131 -20.06 -17.61 -1.74
N THR A 132 -19.52 -16.64 -2.48
CA THR A 132 -19.47 -15.22 -2.09
C THR A 132 -20.39 -14.34 -2.94
N ILE A 133 -20.64 -14.72 -4.20
CA ILE A 133 -21.37 -13.92 -5.19
C ILE A 133 -22.54 -14.74 -5.73
N ARG A 134 -23.71 -14.12 -5.84
CA ARG A 134 -24.93 -14.70 -6.40
C ARG A 134 -25.51 -13.82 -7.50
N ILE A 135 -26.14 -14.43 -8.50
CA ILE A 135 -26.97 -13.72 -9.48
C ILE A 135 -28.34 -13.45 -8.84
N LYS A 136 -28.81 -12.21 -8.87
CA LYS A 136 -30.17 -11.88 -8.47
C LYS A 136 -31.13 -12.41 -9.53
N ASN A 137 -31.97 -13.36 -9.16
CA ASN A 137 -33.16 -13.67 -9.94
C ASN A 137 -34.16 -12.56 -9.64
N GLY A 138 -34.50 -11.77 -10.67
CA GLY A 138 -35.54 -10.74 -10.60
C GLY A 138 -36.92 -11.31 -10.32
#